data_AF-A0A131XK82-F1
#
_entry.id   AF-A0A131XK82-F1
#
_cell.length_a   1.000
_cell.length_b   1.000
_cell.length_c   1.000
_cell.angle_alpha   90.00
_cell.angle_beta   90.00
_cell.angle_gamma   90.00
#
_symmetry.space_group_name_H-M   'P 1'
#
loop_
_entity.id
_entity.type
_entity.pdbx_description
1 polymer ?
#
loop_
_entity_poly.entity_id
_entity_poly.type
_entity_poly.pdbx_seq_one_letter_code
_entity_poly.pdbx_strand_id
1 'polypeptide(L)'
;MLAHYVDQGDVQMAVSATIVLGDKLKGCIDESTLESWFLAYIDLLSRFQMWNVIARVLSLSSLASVSTLNQQSTIVHTVCGGCQKPLARSGWLCDRCKAVPAPCAICHEVVRGLFVWCQGCAHGGHVQHLSAWFRKQRLCPAGCGHMCEYT
;
A
#
# COMPACT_ATOMS: atom_id res chain seq x y z
N MET A 1 -25.46 -4.92 -24.12
CA MET A 1 -26.11 -5.00 -22.79
C MET A 1 -25.41 -4.13 -21.75
N LEU A 2 -24.09 -4.26 -21.51
CA LEU A 2 -23.39 -3.39 -20.55
C LEU A 2 -23.30 -1.92 -21.01
N ALA A 3 -23.10 -1.67 -22.30
CA ALA A 3 -23.11 -0.32 -22.86
C ALA A 3 -24.42 0.45 -22.57
N HIS A 4 -25.57 -0.25 -22.52
CA HIS A 4 -26.85 0.37 -22.20
C HIS A 4 -26.87 1.01 -20.79
N TYR A 5 -26.23 0.37 -19.81
CA TYR A 5 -26.12 0.95 -18.46
C TYR A 5 -25.24 2.20 -18.47
N VAL A 6 -24.15 2.19 -19.24
CA VAL A 6 -23.28 3.36 -19.41
C VAL A 6 -24.02 4.51 -20.09
N ASP A 7 -24.81 4.23 -21.12
CA ASP A 7 -25.64 5.24 -21.81
C ASP A 7 -26.69 5.88 -20.87
N GLN A 8 -27.11 5.16 -19.83
CA GLN A 8 -27.99 5.67 -18.77
C GLN A 8 -27.23 6.37 -17.63
N GLY A 9 -25.89 6.45 -17.71
CA GLY A 9 -25.04 7.03 -16.69
C GLY A 9 -24.62 6.07 -15.56
N ASP A 10 -25.04 4.81 -15.59
CA ASP A 10 -24.67 3.79 -14.61
C ASP A 10 -23.37 3.06 -15.02
N VAL A 11 -22.28 3.81 -14.99
CA VAL A 11 -20.94 3.27 -15.25
C VAL A 11 -20.49 2.28 -14.16
N GLN A 12 -21.01 2.43 -12.94
CA GLN A 12 -20.72 1.54 -11.82
C GLN A 12 -21.18 0.12 -12.11
N MET A 13 -22.41 -0.07 -12.61
CA MET A 13 -22.92 -1.39 -12.97
C MET A 13 -22.09 -2.02 -14.07
N ALA A 14 -21.72 -1.26 -15.11
CA ALA A 14 -20.89 -1.76 -16.20
C ALA A 14 -19.51 -2.25 -15.72
N VAL A 15 -18.82 -1.46 -14.90
CA VAL A 15 -17.50 -1.84 -14.36
C VAL A 15 -17.61 -3.01 -13.37
N SER A 16 -18.61 -2.99 -12.49
CA SER A 16 -18.82 -4.06 -11.50
C SER A 16 -19.12 -5.41 -12.17
N ALA A 17 -19.96 -5.41 -13.20
CA ALA A 17 -20.25 -6.61 -14.00
C ALA A 17 -18.99 -7.13 -14.69
N THR A 18 -18.16 -6.23 -15.24
CA THR A 18 -16.90 -6.64 -15.88
C THR A 18 -15.93 -7.27 -14.89
N ILE A 19 -15.77 -6.70 -13.69
CA ILE A 19 -14.93 -7.28 -12.63
C ILE A 19 -15.43 -8.68 -12.22
N VAL A 20 -16.74 -8.85 -12.04
CA VAL A 20 -17.32 -10.11 -11.56
C VAL A 20 -17.31 -11.20 -12.63
N LEU A 21 -17.66 -10.85 -13.87
CA LEU A 21 -17.76 -11.81 -14.97
C LEU A 21 -16.39 -12.15 -15.58
N GLY A 22 -15.40 -11.27 -15.44
CA GLY A 22 -14.00 -11.51 -15.81
C GLY A 22 -13.85 -12.08 -17.21
N ASP A 23 -13.22 -13.26 -17.30
CA ASP A 23 -12.94 -13.95 -18.56
C ASP A 23 -14.18 -14.25 -19.42
N LYS A 24 -15.38 -14.31 -18.82
CA LYS A 24 -16.62 -14.57 -19.58
C LYS A 24 -17.02 -13.42 -20.51
N LEU A 25 -16.49 -12.21 -20.28
CA LEU A 25 -16.72 -11.04 -21.12
C LEU A 25 -15.52 -10.71 -22.02
N LYS A 26 -14.48 -11.53 -22.00
CA LYS A 26 -13.27 -11.30 -22.79
C LYS A 26 -13.60 -11.37 -24.28
N GLY A 27 -13.27 -10.31 -25.02
CA GLY A 27 -13.58 -10.19 -26.45
C GLY A 27 -15.00 -9.74 -26.77
N CYS A 28 -15.87 -9.53 -25.76
CA CYS A 28 -17.21 -8.96 -25.98
C CYS A 28 -17.21 -7.43 -26.01
N ILE A 29 -16.20 -6.80 -25.43
CA ILE A 29 -16.01 -5.35 -25.34
C ILE A 29 -14.57 -5.06 -25.71
N ASP A 30 -14.35 -4.03 -26.52
CA ASP A 30 -13.01 -3.59 -26.87
C ASP A 30 -12.31 -2.95 -25.66
N GLU A 31 -10.99 -3.10 -25.58
CA GLU A 31 -10.21 -2.64 -24.42
C GLU A 31 -10.32 -1.13 -24.20
N SER A 32 -10.45 -0.33 -25.27
CA SER A 32 -10.54 1.13 -25.18
C SER A 32 -11.86 1.62 -24.56
N THR A 33 -12.98 1.01 -24.95
CA THR A 33 -14.28 1.26 -24.36
C THR A 33 -14.27 0.84 -22.89
N LEU A 34 -13.72 -0.33 -22.59
CA LEU A 34 -13.64 -0.81 -21.22
C LEU A 34 -12.78 0.11 -20.33
N GLU A 35 -11.63 0.55 -20.84
CA GLU A 35 -10.78 1.55 -20.18
C GLU A 35 -11.55 2.84 -19.88
N SER A 36 -12.30 3.36 -20.86
CA SER A 36 -13.10 4.58 -20.68
C SER A 36 -14.13 4.44 -19.55
N TRP A 37 -14.75 3.27 -19.40
CA TRP A 37 -15.71 3.00 -18.33
C TRP A 37 -15.03 2.94 -16.96
N PHE A 38 -13.87 2.28 -16.87
CA PHE A 38 -13.08 2.25 -15.63
C PHE A 38 -12.68 3.67 -15.21
N LEU A 39 -12.16 4.49 -16.14
CA LEU A 39 -11.75 5.86 -15.84
C LEU A 39 -12.92 6.74 -15.40
N ALA A 40 -14.08 6.64 -16.06
CA ALA A 40 -15.28 7.37 -15.67
C ALA A 40 -15.79 6.95 -14.28
N TYR A 41 -15.72 5.66 -13.94
CA TYR A 41 -16.09 5.19 -12.60
C TYR A 41 -15.09 5.65 -11.53
N ILE A 42 -13.79 5.64 -11.83
CA ILE A 42 -12.75 6.16 -10.93
C ILE A 42 -12.95 7.66 -10.67
N ASP A 43 -13.26 8.45 -11.71
CA ASP A 43 -13.58 9.87 -11.55
C ASP A 43 -14.79 10.08 -10.64
N LEU A 44 -15.86 9.31 -10.82
CA LEU A 44 -17.05 9.35 -9.96
C LEU A 44 -16.69 9.05 -8.49
N LEU A 45 -15.97 7.96 -8.24
CA LEU A 45 -15.53 7.59 -6.90
C LEU A 45 -14.59 8.63 -6.27
N SER A 46 -13.79 9.31 -7.10
CA SER A 46 -12.86 10.36 -6.66
C SER A 46 -13.64 11.58 -6.15
N ARG A 47 -14.73 11.95 -6.82
CA ARG A 47 -15.64 13.02 -6.36
C ARG A 47 -16.30 12.70 -5.02
N PHE A 48 -16.56 11.42 -4.74
CA PHE A 48 -17.06 10.94 -3.45
C PHE A 48 -15.96 10.63 -2.43
N GLN A 49 -14.68 10.86 -2.76
CA GLN A 49 -13.53 10.60 -1.88
C GLN A 49 -13.43 9.12 -1.43
N MET A 50 -13.92 8.18 -2.23
CA MET A 50 -13.94 6.75 -1.91
C MET A 50 -12.62 6.06 -2.29
N TRP A 51 -11.50 6.53 -1.74
CA TRP A 51 -10.14 6.09 -2.13
C TRP A 51 -9.89 4.58 -1.96
N ASN A 52 -10.44 3.98 -0.90
CA ASN A 52 -10.32 2.54 -0.67
C ASN A 52 -11.02 1.72 -1.76
N VAL A 53 -12.17 2.22 -2.25
CA VAL A 53 -12.93 1.57 -3.33
C VAL A 53 -12.18 1.73 -4.63
N ILE A 54 -11.64 2.92 -4.92
CA ILE A 54 -10.78 3.15 -6.09
C ILE A 54 -9.60 2.17 -6.10
N ALA A 55 -8.85 2.10 -5.00
CA ALA A 55 -7.70 1.19 -4.88
C ALA A 55 -8.09 -0.27 -5.15
N ARG A 56 -9.27 -0.68 -4.66
CA ARG A 56 -9.81 -2.02 -4.92
C ARG A 56 -10.18 -2.22 -6.39
N VAL A 57 -10.89 -1.28 -7.01
CA VAL A 57 -11.27 -1.32 -8.43
C VAL A 57 -10.03 -1.41 -9.31
N LEU A 58 -9.02 -0.58 -9.06
CA LEU A 58 -7.74 -0.60 -9.78
C LEU A 58 -7.06 -1.97 -9.65
N SER A 59 -7.00 -2.55 -8.45
CA SER A 59 -6.38 -3.86 -8.22
C SER A 59 -7.10 -5.04 -8.88
N LEU A 60 -8.40 -4.88 -9.18
CA LEU A 60 -9.24 -5.91 -9.78
C LEU A 60 -9.38 -5.76 -11.30
N SER A 61 -8.87 -4.67 -11.88
CA SER A 61 -8.92 -4.46 -13.32
C SER A 61 -7.98 -5.42 -14.05
N SER A 62 -8.47 -6.01 -15.14
CA SER A 62 -7.66 -6.81 -16.07
C SER A 62 -6.86 -5.95 -17.06
N LEU A 63 -7.13 -4.65 -17.14
CA LEU A 63 -6.46 -3.72 -18.05
C LEU A 63 -5.25 -3.11 -17.37
N ALA A 64 -4.06 -3.32 -17.95
CA ALA A 64 -2.82 -2.78 -17.40
C ALA A 64 -2.82 -1.24 -17.31
N SER A 65 -3.44 -0.56 -18.28
CA SER A 65 -3.55 0.90 -18.28
C SER A 65 -4.37 1.44 -17.10
N VAL A 66 -5.29 0.64 -16.56
CA VAL A 66 -6.05 0.96 -15.36
C VAL A 66 -5.34 0.45 -14.11
N SER A 67 -4.93 -0.82 -14.06
CA SER A 67 -4.39 -1.44 -12.84
C SER A 67 -3.05 -0.84 -12.39
N THR A 68 -2.32 -0.18 -13.28
CA THR A 68 -1.05 0.49 -12.96
C THR A 68 -1.21 1.90 -12.41
N LEU A 69 -2.41 2.50 -12.46
CA LEU A 69 -2.64 3.86 -11.95
C LEU A 69 -2.35 3.99 -10.45
N ASN A 70 -2.54 2.92 -9.65
CA ASN A 70 -2.17 2.91 -8.24
C ASN A 70 -0.68 2.66 -7.97
N GLN A 71 0.14 2.39 -9.00
CA GLN A 71 1.58 2.15 -8.91
C GLN A 71 2.41 3.36 -9.33
N GLN A 72 1.79 4.37 -9.93
CA GLN A 72 2.46 5.60 -10.34
C GLN A 72 2.71 6.48 -9.12
N SER A 73 3.96 6.87 -8.90
CA SER A 73 4.37 7.82 -7.84
C SER A 73 4.03 7.37 -6.40
N THR A 74 3.71 6.10 -6.18
CA THR A 74 3.39 5.54 -4.85
C THR A 74 4.57 4.76 -4.24
N ILE A 75 5.75 4.78 -4.88
CA ILE A 75 6.93 4.08 -4.39
C ILE A 75 7.60 4.89 -3.28
N VAL A 76 7.57 4.37 -2.06
CA VAL A 76 8.36 4.88 -0.94
C VAL A 76 9.63 4.05 -0.83
N HIS A 77 10.79 4.66 -1.06
CA HIS A 77 12.07 3.99 -0.88
C HIS A 77 12.43 3.91 0.60
N THR A 78 12.57 2.69 1.12
CA THR A 78 13.13 2.45 2.45
C THR A 78 14.66 2.45 2.41
N VAL A 79 15.30 3.05 3.42
CA VAL A 79 16.77 3.10 3.56
C VAL A 79 17.24 2.26 4.75
N CYS A 80 18.49 1.81 4.70
CA CYS A 80 19.11 1.14 5.83
C CYS A 80 19.44 2.12 6.95
N GLY A 81 19.00 1.87 8.19
CA GLY A 81 19.32 2.73 9.34
C GLY A 81 20.83 2.85 9.62
N GLY A 82 21.61 1.81 9.32
CA GLY A 82 23.06 1.80 9.55
C GLY A 82 23.88 2.54 8.48
N CYS A 83 23.57 2.35 7.19
CA CYS A 83 24.37 2.94 6.10
C CYS A 83 23.64 3.97 5.23
N GLN A 84 22.37 4.28 5.55
CA GLN A 84 21.53 5.28 4.88
C GLN A 84 21.33 5.06 3.37
N LYS A 85 21.62 3.85 2.89
CA LYS A 85 21.50 3.48 1.49
C LYS A 85 20.16 2.78 1.21
N PRO A 86 19.54 2.99 0.03
CA PRO A 86 18.27 2.37 -0.33
C PRO A 86 18.32 0.84 -0.26
N LEU A 87 17.24 0.24 0.23
CA LEU A 87 17.02 -1.20 0.24
C LEU A 87 16.41 -1.61 -1.11
N ALA A 88 17.26 -2.04 -2.05
CA ALA A 88 16.86 -2.23 -3.45
C ALA A 88 16.15 -3.56 -3.74
N ARG A 89 16.45 -4.63 -2.97
CA ARG A 89 15.89 -5.96 -3.20
C ARG A 89 14.75 -6.32 -2.25
N SER A 90 15.01 -6.16 -0.95
CA SER A 90 14.08 -6.54 0.11
C SER A 90 14.21 -5.57 1.27
N GLY A 91 13.09 -5.24 1.91
CA GLY A 91 13.07 -4.35 3.07
C GLY A 91 13.71 -4.94 4.33
N TRP A 92 14.04 -6.23 4.36
CA TRP A 92 14.50 -6.94 5.56
C TRP A 92 15.99 -7.26 5.61
N LEU A 93 16.75 -7.08 4.52
CA LEU A 93 18.19 -7.32 4.50
C LEU A 93 18.90 -6.20 3.74
N CYS A 94 19.88 -5.57 4.38
CA CYS A 94 20.74 -4.62 3.71
C CYS A 94 21.87 -5.37 2.98
N ASP A 95 21.94 -5.23 1.65
CA ASP A 95 22.97 -5.87 0.83
C ASP A 95 24.40 -5.41 1.17
N ARG A 96 24.55 -4.21 1.75
CA ARG A 96 25.85 -3.65 2.14
C ARG A 96 26.24 -3.97 3.58
N CYS A 97 25.34 -3.78 4.53
CA CYS A 97 25.61 -4.08 5.94
C CYS A 97 25.54 -5.59 6.24
N LYS A 98 24.96 -6.39 5.34
CA LYS A 98 24.66 -7.82 5.55
C LYS A 98 23.88 -8.06 6.85
N ALA A 99 23.03 -7.11 7.21
CA ALA A 99 22.29 -7.07 8.47
C ALA A 99 20.83 -6.67 8.23
N VAL A 100 19.98 -7.01 9.19
CA VAL A 100 18.59 -6.56 9.25
C VAL A 100 18.60 -5.04 9.47
N PRO A 101 18.05 -4.22 8.55
CA PRO A 101 18.20 -2.77 8.63
C PRO A 101 17.45 -2.12 9.80
N ALA A 102 16.32 -2.72 10.19
CA ALA A 102 15.41 -2.22 11.22
C ALA A 102 14.79 -3.40 12.00
N PRO A 103 15.57 -4.13 12.81
CA PRO A 103 15.04 -5.18 13.66
C PRO A 103 14.16 -4.57 14.75
N CYS A 104 13.27 -5.37 15.33
CA CYS A 104 12.52 -4.93 16.50
C CYS A 104 13.48 -4.67 17.67
N ALA A 105 13.42 -3.47 18.25
CA ALA A 105 14.27 -3.08 19.38
C ALA A 105 14.05 -3.91 20.67
N ILE A 106 13.06 -4.79 20.71
CA ILE A 106 12.75 -5.64 21.88
C ILE A 106 13.12 -7.11 21.62
N CYS A 107 12.66 -7.69 20.52
CA CYS A 107 12.91 -9.10 20.23
C CYS A 107 14.08 -9.33 19.26
N HIS A 108 14.65 -8.27 18.69
CA HIS A 108 15.75 -8.29 17.73
C HIS A 108 15.50 -9.05 16.40
N GLU A 109 14.29 -9.57 16.22
CA GLU A 109 13.84 -10.21 14.98
C GLU A 109 13.39 -9.21 13.91
N VAL A 110 13.39 -9.70 12.66
CA VAL A 110 12.84 -8.99 11.50
C VAL A 110 11.34 -8.76 11.69
N VAL A 111 10.88 -7.53 11.43
CA VAL A 111 9.45 -7.20 11.40
C VAL A 111 8.88 -7.50 10.01
N ARG A 112 8.08 -8.56 9.91
CA ARG A 112 7.34 -8.92 8.69
C ARG A 112 5.90 -8.40 8.77
N GLY A 113 5.72 -7.11 8.54
CA GLY A 113 4.42 -6.45 8.63
C GLY A 113 4.54 -4.99 9.05
N LEU A 114 3.59 -4.52 9.87
CA LEU A 114 3.60 -3.16 10.39
C LEU A 114 4.81 -2.93 11.32
N PHE A 115 5.65 -2.01 10.90
CA PHE A 115 6.79 -1.50 11.66
C PHE A 115 6.45 -0.08 12.14
N VAL A 116 6.53 0.14 13.45
CA VAL A 116 6.38 1.47 14.05
C VAL A 116 7.74 1.93 14.57
N TRP A 117 8.05 3.21 14.40
CA TRP A 117 9.31 3.79 14.84
C TRP A 117 9.12 5.19 15.42
N CYS A 118 10.08 5.59 16.25
CA CYS A 118 10.14 6.95 16.77
C CYS A 118 10.76 7.89 15.72
N GLN A 119 10.07 8.97 15.37
CA GLN A 119 10.58 9.96 14.40
C GLN A 119 11.86 10.69 14.88
N GLY A 120 12.11 10.70 16.19
CA GLY A 120 13.31 11.33 16.78
C GLY A 120 14.57 10.45 16.73
N CYS A 121 14.46 9.16 17.09
CA CYS A 121 15.63 8.27 17.16
C CYS A 121 15.66 7.14 16.13
N ALA A 122 14.67 7.05 15.24
CA ALA A 122 14.51 6.05 14.17
C ALA A 122 14.46 4.56 14.61
N HIS A 123 14.64 4.26 15.89
CA HIS A 123 14.42 2.93 16.46
C HIS A 123 12.92 2.58 16.48
N GLY A 124 12.63 1.30 16.32
CA GLY A 124 11.26 0.82 16.15
C GLY A 124 11.13 -0.68 16.35
N GLY A 125 10.00 -1.23 15.91
CA GLY A 125 9.76 -2.67 15.96
C GLY A 125 8.30 -3.07 15.74
N HIS A 126 7.98 -4.29 16.16
CA HIS A 126 6.63 -4.82 16.14
C HIS A 126 5.69 -3.93 16.96
N VAL A 127 4.51 -3.62 16.40
CA VAL A 127 3.48 -2.80 17.05
C VAL A 127 3.14 -3.31 18.45
N GLN A 128 2.98 -4.62 18.60
CA GLN A 128 2.61 -5.26 19.87
C GLN A 128 3.72 -5.08 20.92
N HIS A 129 4.98 -5.28 20.53
CA HIS A 129 6.12 -5.14 21.43
C HIS A 129 6.31 -3.69 21.88
N LEU A 130 6.32 -2.73 20.94
CA LEU A 130 6.48 -1.33 21.30
C LEU A 130 5.28 -0.80 22.08
N SER A 131 4.05 -1.15 21.71
CA SER A 131 2.86 -0.77 22.48
C SER A 131 2.92 -1.30 23.92
N ALA A 132 3.34 -2.55 24.13
CA ALA A 132 3.50 -3.12 25.47
C ALA A 132 4.60 -2.43 26.29
N TRP A 133 5.71 -2.05 25.66
CA TRP A 133 6.81 -1.33 26.30
C TRP A 133 6.41 0.09 26.70
N PHE A 134 5.84 0.87 25.76
CA PHE A 134 5.50 2.28 25.99
C PHE A 134 4.30 2.48 26.91
N ARG A 135 3.54 1.43 27.24
CA ARG A 135 2.57 1.45 28.35
C ARG A 135 3.22 1.65 29.72
N LYS A 136 4.50 1.31 29.87
CA LYS A 136 5.21 1.31 31.18
C LYS A 136 6.48 2.14 31.18
N GLN A 137 7.05 2.42 30.01
CA GLN A 137 8.34 3.09 29.84
C GLN A 137 8.20 4.23 28.84
N ARG A 138 9.01 5.29 29.00
CA ARG A 138 9.11 6.37 28.00
C ARG A 138 10.46 6.36 27.26
N LEU A 139 11.44 5.63 27.78
CA LEU A 139 12.76 5.49 27.17
C LEU A 139 12.72 4.48 26.02
N CYS A 140 13.55 4.73 25.00
CA CYS A 140 13.70 3.83 23.87
C CYS A 140 14.18 2.44 24.31
N PRO A 141 13.52 1.35 23.91
CA PRO A 141 13.94 -0.02 24.25
C PRO A 141 15.29 -0.39 23.62
N ALA A 142 15.75 0.33 22.58
CA ALA A 142 17.07 0.12 21.98
C ALA A 142 18.23 0.63 22.88
N GLY A 143 17.94 1.27 24.02
CA GLY A 143 18.97 1.76 24.94
C GLY A 143 19.69 3.03 24.49
N CYS A 144 19.17 3.74 23.47
CA CYS A 144 19.80 4.97 22.95
C CYS A 144 19.57 6.23 23.82
N GLY A 145 18.92 6.10 24.97
CA GLY A 145 18.63 7.21 25.90
C GLY A 145 17.52 8.17 25.47
N HIS A 146 16.95 8.01 24.27
CA HIS A 146 15.88 8.88 23.79
C HIS A 146 14.55 8.63 24.51
N MET A 147 13.88 9.69 24.98
CA MET A 147 12.50 9.63 25.47
C MET A 147 11.55 9.64 24.27
N CYS A 148 11.17 8.46 23.80
CA CYS A 148 10.36 8.35 22.60
C CYS A 148 8.92 8.71 22.90
N GLU A 149 8.35 9.56 22.06
CA GLU A 149 6.92 9.87 22.06
C GLU A 149 6.31 9.36 20.76
N TYR A 150 5.26 8.57 20.89
CA TYR A 150 4.43 8.10 19.78
C TYR A 150 3.11 8.84 19.96
N THR A 151 3.03 10.05 19.41
CA THR A 151 1.78 10.83 19.32
C THR A 151 0.83 10.19 18.32
#